data_AF-A0A0A9YM43-F1
#
_entry.id   AF-A0A0A9YM43-F1
#
_cell.length_a   1.000
_cell.length_b   1.000
_cell.length_c   1.000
_cell.angle_alpha   90.00
_cell.angle_beta   90.00
_cell.angle_gamma   90.00
#
_symmetry.space_group_name_H-M   'P 1'
#
loop_
_entity.id
_entity.type
_entity.pdbx_description
1 polymer ?
#
loop_
_entity_poly.entity_id
_entity_poly.type
_entity_poly.pdbx_seq_one_letter_code
_entity_poly.pdbx_strand_id
1 'polypeptide(L)'
;MDVYLCSPVRVNYTRHYYIVGFEPNASMDTAHHMLLYGCKVPGNDGTVWNCGEMANEDGDETHSPCAEGSQIIYAWARDAPQLILPEGVGFKVGGDSPIQYLVLQVHYLHVEKFKHGATDRSGITLRYTEQKLSKSAGVLLLGTGGRLKPMSEVHMETSCAIEEDKILHPFAFRTHTHQLGRVVSGYKVQNNSGEMEWTLLGKRNPQDPQMFYPIKDPSLTIQKGDIVRDK
;
A
#
# COMPACT_ATOMS: atom_id res chain seq x y z
N MET A 1 -2.78 -24.31 0.45
CA MET A 1 -3.68 -23.42 1.23
C MET A 1 -3.03 -22.05 1.23
N ASP A 2 -3.79 -20.98 0.99
CA ASP A 2 -3.27 -19.61 1.01
C ASP A 2 -3.06 -19.16 2.47
N VAL A 3 -1.97 -18.46 2.74
CA VAL A 3 -1.63 -17.95 4.08
C VAL A 3 -0.97 -16.58 3.97
N TYR A 4 -1.41 -15.66 4.83
CA TYR A 4 -0.85 -14.33 4.97
C TYR A 4 -0.05 -14.26 6.26
N LEU A 5 1.27 -14.19 6.16
CA LEU A 5 2.14 -14.09 7.32
C LEU A 5 2.66 -12.67 7.49
N CYS A 6 2.54 -12.15 8.70
CA CYS A 6 3.04 -10.84 9.07
C CYS A 6 4.24 -10.95 10.01
N SER A 7 5.23 -10.09 9.83
CA SER A 7 6.41 -9.99 10.70
C SER A 7 6.74 -8.52 11.01
N PRO A 8 6.90 -8.13 12.28
CA PRO A 8 7.12 -6.75 12.68
C PRO A 8 8.62 -6.46 12.84
N VAL A 9 9.00 -5.22 12.53
CA VAL A 9 10.31 -4.65 12.85
C VAL A 9 10.09 -3.33 13.55
N ARG A 10 10.64 -3.20 14.76
CA ARG A 10 10.61 -1.93 15.50
C ARG A 10 11.61 -0.96 14.87
N VAL A 11 11.15 0.24 14.56
CA VAL A 11 12.02 1.34 14.14
C VAL A 11 12.66 1.95 15.39
N ASN A 12 13.94 2.34 15.30
CA ASN A 12 14.60 3.02 16.40
C ASN A 12 13.88 4.35 16.71
N TYR A 13 13.31 4.46 17.90
CA TYR A 13 12.51 5.59 18.34
C TYR A 13 13.34 6.82 18.75
N THR A 14 14.67 6.71 18.81
CA THR A 14 15.55 7.81 19.24
C THR A 14 15.93 8.78 18.12
N ARG A 15 15.67 8.40 16.85
CA ARG A 15 16.04 9.19 15.66
C ARG A 15 14.97 9.09 14.60
N HIS A 16 14.96 10.05 13.67
CA HIS A 16 14.14 9.96 12.47
C HIS A 16 14.93 9.31 11.34
N TYR A 17 14.25 8.45 10.60
CA TYR A 17 14.73 7.90 9.35
C TYR A 17 13.75 8.25 8.24
N TYR A 18 14.25 8.35 7.02
CA TYR A 18 13.45 8.61 5.84
C TYR A 18 13.68 7.49 4.84
N ILE A 19 12.66 6.65 4.62
CA ILE A 19 12.73 5.57 3.62
C ILE A 19 12.58 6.21 2.24
N VAL A 20 13.58 6.00 1.39
CA VAL A 20 13.71 6.60 0.04
C VAL A 20 13.66 5.57 -1.08
N GLY A 21 13.63 4.28 -0.75
CA GLY A 21 13.49 3.23 -1.75
C GLY A 21 13.24 1.85 -1.15
N PHE A 22 12.70 0.97 -2.00
CA PHE A 22 12.24 -0.37 -1.65
C PHE A 22 12.77 -1.36 -2.69
N GLU A 23 13.60 -2.30 -2.25
CA GLU A 23 14.16 -3.37 -3.08
C GLU A 23 13.55 -4.70 -2.65
N PRO A 24 12.65 -5.29 -3.45
CA PRO A 24 12.09 -6.59 -3.14
C PRO A 24 13.16 -7.67 -3.28
N ASN A 25 13.24 -8.55 -2.29
CA ASN A 25 13.99 -9.80 -2.34
C ASN A 25 12.99 -10.95 -2.23
N ALA A 26 12.31 -11.27 -3.33
CA ALA A 26 11.32 -12.33 -3.40
C ALA A 26 11.22 -12.87 -4.82
N SER A 27 10.68 -14.08 -4.97
CA SER A 27 10.28 -14.67 -6.24
C SER A 27 8.81 -15.06 -6.19
N MET A 28 8.10 -14.88 -7.30
CA MET A 28 6.73 -15.37 -7.51
C MET A 28 6.57 -16.88 -7.32
N ASP A 29 7.66 -17.65 -7.38
CA ASP A 29 7.64 -19.09 -7.06
C ASP A 29 7.33 -19.37 -5.58
N THR A 30 7.41 -18.33 -4.74
CA THR A 30 7.25 -18.44 -3.28
C THR A 30 6.25 -17.44 -2.74
N ALA A 31 6.50 -16.15 -2.92
CA ALA A 31 5.61 -15.09 -2.44
C ALA A 31 4.75 -14.60 -3.61
N HIS A 32 3.43 -14.64 -3.44
CA HIS A 32 2.50 -14.14 -4.46
C HIS A 32 2.48 -12.61 -4.50
N HIS A 33 2.49 -11.99 -3.32
CA HIS A 33 2.70 -10.56 -3.15
C HIS A 33 3.17 -10.25 -1.72
N MET A 34 3.72 -9.05 -1.54
CA MET A 34 4.15 -8.53 -0.26
C MET A 34 3.60 -7.11 -0.06
N LEU A 35 3.20 -6.79 1.16
CA LEU A 35 2.80 -5.46 1.57
C LEU A 35 3.65 -5.03 2.76
N LEU A 36 4.06 -3.77 2.78
CA LEU A 36 4.75 -3.17 3.93
C LEU A 36 3.86 -2.11 4.55
N TYR A 37 3.54 -2.30 5.82
CA TYR A 37 2.77 -1.38 6.62
C TYR A 37 3.70 -0.58 7.54
N GLY A 38 3.43 0.71 7.69
CA GLY A 38 3.86 1.48 8.84
C GLY A 38 2.78 1.45 9.90
N CYS A 39 3.14 1.14 11.15
CA CYS A 39 2.22 1.08 12.28
C CYS A 39 2.77 1.89 13.46
N LYS A 40 1.87 2.32 14.35
CA LYS A 40 2.26 2.75 15.71
C LYS A 40 2.39 1.56 16.65
N VAL A 41 1.48 0.59 16.54
CA VAL A 41 1.49 -0.67 17.30
C VAL A 41 1.21 -1.83 16.33
N PRO A 42 2.04 -2.89 16.29
CA PRO A 42 1.78 -4.06 15.45
C PRO A 42 0.52 -4.80 15.93
N GLY A 43 -0.10 -5.62 15.08
CA GLY A 43 -1.28 -6.38 15.52
C GLY A 43 -0.95 -7.51 16.49
N ASN A 44 0.30 -7.97 16.52
CA ASN A 44 0.78 -8.97 17.44
C ASN A 44 2.25 -8.71 17.79
N ASP A 45 2.68 -9.13 18.99
CA ASP A 45 4.06 -8.98 19.48
C ASP A 45 4.96 -10.18 19.10
N GLY A 46 4.41 -11.21 18.46
CA GLY A 46 5.14 -12.36 17.96
C GLY A 46 6.06 -12.03 16.79
N THR A 47 7.04 -12.91 16.55
CA THR A 47 7.99 -12.74 15.44
C THR A 47 7.33 -12.90 14.07
N VAL A 48 6.34 -13.80 13.99
CA VAL A 48 5.49 -14.04 12.83
C VAL A 48 4.10 -14.42 13.32
N TRP A 49 3.05 -13.90 12.69
CA TRP A 49 1.67 -14.34 12.92
C TRP A 49 0.89 -14.44 11.62
N ASN A 50 -0.19 -15.22 11.63
CA ASN A 50 -1.15 -15.22 10.54
C ASN A 50 -1.97 -13.93 10.63
N CYS A 51 -1.82 -13.04 9.66
CA CYS A 51 -2.53 -11.77 9.66
C CYS A 51 -3.88 -11.76 8.94
N GLY A 52 -4.32 -12.95 8.50
CA GLY A 52 -5.58 -13.14 7.79
C GLY A 52 -5.60 -12.46 6.42
N GLU A 53 -6.64 -12.76 5.64
CA GLU A 53 -7.03 -11.84 4.58
C GLU A 53 -7.50 -10.52 5.19
N MET A 54 -7.58 -9.47 4.37
CA MET A 54 -8.14 -8.17 4.77
C MET A 54 -9.60 -8.27 5.30
N ALA A 55 -10.23 -9.45 5.19
CA ALA A 55 -11.44 -9.86 5.91
C ALA A 55 -11.19 -11.20 6.60
N ASN A 56 -11.47 -11.28 7.90
CA ASN A 56 -11.37 -12.53 8.66
C ASN A 56 -12.36 -13.57 8.11
N GLU A 57 -11.86 -14.73 7.66
CA GLU A 57 -12.66 -15.94 7.52
C GLU A 57 -12.24 -16.97 8.56
N ASP A 58 -13.24 -17.72 9.04
CA ASP A 58 -13.30 -18.42 10.32
C ASP A 58 -12.24 -19.51 10.55
N GLY A 59 -11.76 -19.59 11.80
CA GLY A 59 -11.22 -20.82 12.41
C GLY A 59 -9.85 -20.68 13.07
N ASP A 60 -8.94 -19.92 12.46
CA ASP A 60 -7.57 -19.70 12.97
C ASP A 60 -7.47 -18.35 13.71
N GLU A 61 -6.60 -18.27 14.72
CA GLU A 61 -6.32 -17.01 15.42
C GLU A 61 -5.56 -16.05 14.49
N THR A 62 -6.27 -15.07 13.93
CA THR A 62 -5.70 -14.03 13.06
C THR A 62 -5.60 -12.69 13.78
N HIS A 63 -4.55 -11.93 13.48
CA HIS A 63 -4.35 -10.56 13.98
C HIS A 63 -4.02 -9.62 12.83
N SER A 64 -4.66 -8.45 12.71
CA SER A 64 -4.36 -7.50 11.62
C SER A 64 -2.86 -7.13 11.56
N PRO A 65 -2.33 -6.62 10.43
CA PRO A 65 -0.93 -6.19 10.38
C PRO A 65 -0.56 -5.15 11.45
N CYS A 66 -1.45 -4.20 11.71
CA CYS A 66 -1.31 -3.19 12.75
C CYS A 66 -2.52 -3.21 13.68
N ALA A 67 -2.30 -3.04 14.98
CA ALA A 67 -3.36 -2.74 15.95
C ALA A 67 -3.70 -1.23 15.95
N GLU A 68 -2.70 -0.35 15.77
CA GLU A 68 -2.88 1.10 15.76
C GLU A 68 -2.07 1.77 14.64
N GLY A 69 -2.68 2.75 13.96
CA GLY A 69 -2.00 3.63 13.02
C GLY A 69 -1.54 2.95 11.73
N SER A 70 -2.39 2.09 11.15
CA SER A 70 -2.07 1.32 9.93
C SER A 70 -1.97 2.20 8.69
N GLN A 71 -0.83 2.13 8.01
CA GLN A 71 -0.63 2.76 6.71
C GLN A 71 0.16 1.85 5.78
N ILE A 72 -0.35 1.54 4.59
CA ILE A 72 0.46 0.88 3.55
C ILE A 72 1.50 1.88 3.05
N ILE A 73 2.79 1.53 3.11
CA ILE A 73 3.90 2.37 2.62
C ILE A 73 4.56 1.79 1.37
N TYR A 74 4.42 0.49 1.11
CA TYR A 74 4.90 -0.16 -0.10
C TYR A 74 4.13 -1.45 -0.40
N ALA A 75 4.11 -1.84 -1.67
CA ALA A 75 3.49 -3.06 -2.15
C ALA A 75 4.30 -3.63 -3.32
N TRP A 76 4.44 -4.95 -3.34
CA TRP A 76 5.12 -5.70 -4.38
C TRP A 76 4.26 -6.88 -4.82
N ALA A 77 4.18 -7.13 -6.12
CA ALA A 77 3.55 -8.31 -6.71
C ALA A 77 4.18 -8.58 -8.08
N ARG A 78 4.19 -9.84 -8.52
CA ARG A 78 4.58 -10.26 -9.89
C ARG A 78 5.95 -9.75 -10.34
N ASP A 79 6.97 -9.94 -9.50
CA ASP A 79 8.35 -9.56 -9.80
C ASP A 79 8.52 -8.09 -10.21
N ALA A 80 7.69 -7.22 -9.62
CA ALA A 80 7.81 -5.78 -9.80
C ALA A 80 9.23 -5.31 -9.45
N PRO A 81 9.79 -4.36 -10.21
CA PRO A 81 11.13 -3.84 -9.95
C PRO A 81 11.18 -3.06 -8.63
N GLN A 82 12.39 -2.74 -8.19
CA GLN A 82 12.60 -1.81 -7.09
C GLN A 82 11.88 -0.48 -7.32
N LEU A 83 11.38 0.11 -6.23
CA LEU A 83 10.80 1.46 -6.25
C LEU A 83 11.78 2.42 -5.59
N ILE A 84 12.25 3.41 -6.34
CA ILE A 84 13.02 4.54 -5.81
C ILE A 84 12.10 5.75 -5.78
N LEU A 85 12.02 6.41 -4.63
CA LEU A 85 11.22 7.63 -4.49
C LEU A 85 11.94 8.81 -5.17
N PRO A 86 11.19 9.85 -5.60
CA PRO A 86 11.80 11.05 -6.15
C PRO A 86 12.83 11.67 -5.19
N GLU A 87 13.80 12.39 -5.75
CA GLU A 87 14.82 13.07 -4.94
C GLU A 87 14.19 13.99 -3.88
N GLY A 88 14.70 13.93 -2.65
CA GLY A 88 14.19 14.74 -1.53
C GLY A 88 12.85 14.28 -0.95
N VAL A 89 12.33 13.11 -1.37
CA VAL A 89 11.07 12.52 -0.89
C VAL A 89 11.33 11.23 -0.13
N GLY A 90 10.71 11.08 1.06
CA GLY A 90 10.80 9.82 1.81
C GLY A 90 9.75 9.66 2.89
N PHE A 91 9.47 8.42 3.28
CA PHE A 91 8.56 8.12 4.39
C PHE A 91 9.29 8.36 5.72
N LYS A 92 8.81 9.32 6.51
CA LYS A 92 9.37 9.63 7.83
C LYS A 92 8.95 8.54 8.83
N VAL A 93 9.90 7.84 9.44
CA VAL A 93 9.68 6.77 10.42
C VAL A 93 10.56 6.98 11.65
N GLY A 94 10.16 6.41 12.80
CA GLY A 94 10.87 6.57 14.06
C GLY A 94 10.79 7.98 14.66
N GLY A 95 11.45 8.19 15.79
CA GLY A 95 11.35 9.44 16.54
C GLY A 95 9.89 9.73 16.95
N ASP A 96 9.40 10.90 16.58
CA ASP A 96 8.04 11.40 16.78
C ASP A 96 7.05 11.01 15.67
N SER A 97 7.49 10.23 14.66
CA SER A 97 6.62 9.79 13.57
C SER A 97 5.48 8.90 14.09
N PRO A 98 4.28 8.93 13.51
CA PRO A 98 3.26 7.92 13.81
C PRO A 98 3.71 6.49 13.44
N ILE A 99 4.73 6.33 12.58
CA ILE A 99 5.28 5.04 12.17
C ILE A 99 6.44 4.65 13.10
N GLN A 100 6.14 3.80 14.08
CA GLN A 100 7.11 3.27 15.06
C GLN A 100 7.50 1.81 14.75
N TYR A 101 6.68 1.11 13.97
CA TYR A 101 6.92 -0.25 13.50
C TYR A 101 6.72 -0.31 11.99
N LEU A 102 7.47 -1.21 11.37
CA LEU A 102 7.24 -1.65 10.00
C LEU A 102 6.76 -3.10 10.07
N VAL A 103 5.63 -3.42 9.45
CA VAL A 103 5.09 -4.79 9.43
C VAL A 103 5.06 -5.27 7.99
N LEU A 104 5.85 -6.30 7.69
CA LEU A 104 5.87 -6.97 6.40
C LEU A 104 4.79 -8.05 6.39
N GLN A 105 3.85 -7.96 5.47
CA GLN A 105 2.92 -9.04 5.15
C GLN A 105 3.40 -9.75 3.88
N VAL A 106 3.44 -11.09 3.91
CA VAL A 106 3.72 -11.93 2.75
C VAL A 106 2.56 -12.89 2.53
N HIS A 107 1.99 -12.86 1.32
CA HIS A 107 0.99 -13.82 0.88
C HIS A 107 1.69 -15.01 0.22
N TYR A 108 1.42 -16.22 0.71
CA TYR A 108 1.89 -17.49 0.12
C TYR A 108 0.72 -18.31 -0.44
N LEU A 109 0.61 -18.40 -1.77
CA LEU A 109 -0.37 -19.26 -2.45
C LEU A 109 -0.19 -20.76 -2.12
N HIS A 110 1.06 -21.17 -1.93
CA HIS A 110 1.47 -22.57 -1.74
C HIS A 110 2.45 -22.67 -0.56
N VAL A 111 2.02 -23.33 0.51
CA VAL A 111 2.76 -23.47 1.78
C VAL A 111 3.25 -24.90 2.02
N GLU A 112 3.02 -25.80 1.07
CA GLU A 112 3.26 -27.23 1.16
C GLU A 112 4.74 -27.53 1.43
N LYS A 113 5.66 -26.76 0.83
CA LYS A 113 7.10 -26.87 1.11
C LYS A 113 7.46 -26.53 2.56
N PHE A 114 6.73 -25.60 3.18
CA PHE A 114 6.98 -25.18 4.57
C PHE A 114 6.51 -26.23 5.59
N LYS A 115 5.48 -27.02 5.25
CA LYS A 115 5.03 -28.15 6.07
C LYS A 115 6.11 -29.23 6.23
N HIS A 116 7.07 -29.28 5.32
CA HIS A 116 8.22 -30.20 5.36
C HIS A 116 9.51 -29.55 5.86
N GLY A 117 9.41 -28.40 6.53
CA GLY A 117 10.55 -27.73 7.18
C GLY A 117 11.39 -26.83 6.26
N ALA A 118 10.94 -26.58 5.02
CA ALA A 118 11.58 -25.55 4.19
C ALA A 118 11.43 -24.17 4.84
N THR A 119 12.41 -23.29 4.63
CA THR A 119 12.39 -21.91 5.10
C THR A 119 12.29 -20.94 3.93
N ASP A 120 11.68 -19.78 4.14
CA ASP A 120 11.68 -18.67 3.19
C ASP A 120 12.39 -17.44 3.76
N ARG A 121 12.95 -16.62 2.86
CA ARG A 121 13.63 -15.36 3.21
C ARG A 121 13.11 -14.19 2.36
N SER A 122 11.88 -14.29 1.85
CA SER A 122 11.26 -13.22 1.10
C SER A 122 11.13 -11.97 1.96
N GLY A 123 11.41 -10.81 1.40
CA GLY A 123 11.32 -9.55 2.12
C GLY A 123 11.66 -8.35 1.27
N ILE A 124 11.91 -7.23 1.94
CA ILE A 124 12.21 -5.95 1.30
C ILE A 124 13.43 -5.35 1.96
N THR A 125 14.46 -5.03 1.16
CA THR A 125 15.58 -4.21 1.59
C THR A 125 15.17 -2.74 1.46
N LEU A 126 15.28 -1.98 2.55
CA LEU A 126 14.90 -0.57 2.59
C LEU A 126 16.13 0.31 2.40
N ARG A 127 16.06 1.23 1.45
CA ARG A 127 17.00 2.35 1.35
C ARG A 127 16.47 3.49 2.22
N TYR A 128 17.31 4.00 3.12
CA TYR A 128 16.92 5.11 4.00
C TYR A 128 18.06 6.11 4.20
N THR A 129 17.71 7.28 4.72
CA THR A 129 18.66 8.31 5.17
C THR A 129 18.24 8.87 6.53
N GLU A 130 19.22 9.34 7.32
CA GLU A 130 18.99 10.13 8.54
C GLU A 130 18.91 11.64 8.23
N GLN A 131 19.27 12.06 7.00
CA GLN A 131 19.18 13.45 6.59
C GLN A 131 17.72 13.87 6.46
N LYS A 132 17.36 14.99 7.10
CA LYS A 132 16.03 15.57 7.01
C LYS A 132 15.69 15.92 5.57
N LEU A 133 14.62 15.34 5.05
CA LEU A 133 14.13 15.61 3.71
C LEU A 133 13.15 16.79 3.69
N SER A 134 13.06 17.46 2.53
CA SER A 134 12.17 18.61 2.32
C SER A 134 10.72 18.20 2.07
N LYS A 135 10.48 16.97 1.58
CA LYS A 135 9.15 16.43 1.29
C LYS A 135 8.95 15.08 1.98
N SER A 136 7.76 14.88 2.54
CA SER A 136 7.35 13.59 3.11
C SER A 136 6.53 12.80 2.10
N ALA A 137 6.87 11.52 1.94
CA ALA A 137 6.04 10.57 1.22
C ALA A 137 4.81 10.19 2.06
N GLY A 138 3.72 9.89 1.38
CA GLY A 138 2.47 9.42 1.97
C GLY A 138 1.69 8.61 0.94
N VAL A 139 0.70 7.85 1.41
CA VAL A 139 -0.22 7.10 0.55
C VAL A 139 -1.64 7.59 0.84
N LEU A 140 -2.30 8.09 -0.21
CA LEU A 140 -3.74 8.35 -0.19
C LEU A 140 -4.45 7.09 -0.67
N LEU A 141 -5.10 6.37 0.24
CA LEU A 141 -5.83 5.16 -0.06
C LEU A 141 -7.30 5.50 -0.33
N LEU A 142 -7.78 5.13 -1.52
CA LEU A 142 -9.20 5.07 -1.83
C LEU A 142 -9.62 3.61 -1.80
N GLY A 143 -10.54 3.27 -0.91
CA GLY A 143 -11.06 1.93 -0.75
C GLY A 143 -12.57 1.94 -0.87
N THR A 144 -13.11 1.06 -1.70
CA THR A 144 -14.54 0.86 -1.88
C THR A 144 -14.88 -0.62 -1.73
N GLY A 145 -16.15 -0.91 -1.47
CA GLY A 145 -16.65 -2.28 -1.32
C GLY A 145 -18.15 -2.35 -1.59
N GLY A 146 -18.65 -3.56 -1.83
CA GLY A 146 -20.05 -3.75 -2.14
C GLY A 146 -20.38 -5.21 -2.44
N ARG A 147 -21.60 -5.45 -2.95
CA ARG A 147 -22.07 -6.77 -3.34
C ARG A 147 -22.05 -6.93 -4.86
N LEU A 148 -21.42 -8.00 -5.32
CA LEU A 148 -21.41 -8.39 -6.73
C LEU A 148 -22.55 -9.40 -6.97
N LYS A 149 -23.57 -9.01 -7.74
CA LYS A 149 -24.61 -9.96 -8.16
C LYS A 149 -24.02 -10.88 -9.24
N PRO A 150 -24.42 -12.17 -9.29
CA PRO A 150 -23.99 -13.08 -10.34
C PRO A 150 -24.27 -12.51 -11.73
N MET A 151 -23.32 -12.65 -12.66
CA MET A 151 -23.44 -12.25 -14.06
C MET A 151 -23.90 -10.80 -14.28
N SER A 152 -23.45 -9.87 -13.42
CA SER A 152 -23.78 -8.46 -13.52
C SER A 152 -22.54 -7.57 -13.58
N GLU A 153 -22.70 -6.40 -14.19
CA GLU A 153 -21.72 -5.32 -14.09
C GLU A 153 -22.06 -4.45 -12.88
N VAL A 154 -21.05 -4.18 -12.05
CA VAL A 154 -21.17 -3.35 -10.85
C VAL A 154 -20.01 -2.38 -10.84
N HIS A 155 -20.32 -1.10 -10.68
CA HIS A 155 -19.33 -0.06 -10.39
C HIS A 155 -19.32 0.18 -8.89
N MET A 156 -18.12 0.20 -8.31
CA MET A 156 -17.91 0.58 -6.93
C MET A 156 -17.11 1.88 -6.97
N GLU A 157 -17.59 2.90 -6.25
CA GLU A 157 -17.03 4.25 -6.28
C GLU A 157 -16.82 4.75 -4.86
N THR A 158 -15.90 5.68 -4.70
CA THR A 158 -15.47 6.38 -3.49
C THR A 158 -15.03 7.77 -3.92
N SER A 159 -15.41 8.76 -3.13
CA SER A 159 -15.15 10.15 -3.42
C SER A 159 -14.87 10.87 -2.12
N CYS A 160 -13.68 11.45 -2.00
CA CYS A 160 -13.27 12.17 -0.80
C CYS A 160 -12.77 13.57 -1.19
N ALA A 161 -13.25 14.58 -0.47
CA ALA A 161 -12.69 15.92 -0.56
C ALA A 161 -11.38 15.99 0.24
N ILE A 162 -10.39 16.70 -0.28
CA ILE A 162 -9.15 16.98 0.45
C ILE A 162 -9.40 18.14 1.41
N GLU A 163 -9.24 17.88 2.70
CA GLU A 163 -9.50 18.86 3.75
C GLU A 163 -8.21 19.48 4.30
N GLU A 164 -7.09 18.76 4.15
CA GLU A 164 -5.79 19.18 4.61
C GLU A 164 -5.27 20.39 3.82
N ASP A 165 -4.77 21.38 4.55
CA ASP A 165 -4.10 22.54 3.96
C ASP A 165 -2.66 22.20 3.55
N LYS A 166 -2.55 21.31 2.57
CA LYS A 166 -1.29 20.82 2.00
C LYS A 166 -1.42 20.66 0.49
N ILE A 167 -0.32 20.90 -0.21
CA ILE A 167 -0.20 20.58 -1.63
C ILE A 167 0.38 19.17 -1.75
N LEU A 168 -0.39 18.25 -2.31
CA LEU A 168 0.02 16.89 -2.62
C LEU A 168 0.51 16.84 -4.06
N HIS A 169 1.66 16.20 -4.26
CA HIS A 169 2.25 15.95 -5.57
C HIS A 169 2.20 14.45 -5.84
N PRO A 170 1.11 13.94 -6.44
CA PRO A 170 0.99 12.52 -6.68
C PRO A 170 1.98 12.13 -7.80
N PHE A 171 2.87 11.18 -7.51
CA PHE A 171 3.91 10.74 -8.45
C PHE A 171 3.75 9.28 -8.89
N ALA A 172 3.00 8.48 -8.13
CA ALA A 172 2.71 7.10 -8.47
C ALA A 172 1.33 6.68 -7.96
N PHE A 173 0.75 5.64 -8.58
CA PHE A 173 -0.50 5.03 -8.18
C PHE A 173 -0.42 3.50 -8.28
N ARG A 174 -1.22 2.80 -7.48
CA ARG A 174 -1.38 1.34 -7.54
C ARG A 174 -2.86 1.03 -7.51
N THR A 175 -3.29 0.08 -8.33
CA THR A 175 -4.64 -0.48 -8.30
C THR A 175 -4.60 -1.88 -7.69
N HIS A 176 -5.66 -2.26 -6.96
CA HIS A 176 -5.78 -3.58 -6.35
C HIS A 176 -7.25 -3.98 -6.30
N THR A 177 -7.54 -5.21 -6.72
CA THR A 177 -8.83 -5.88 -6.54
C THR A 177 -8.58 -7.38 -6.38
N HIS A 178 -9.59 -8.12 -5.93
CA HIS A 178 -9.61 -9.58 -6.09
C HIS A 178 -9.91 -9.96 -7.55
N GLN A 179 -10.18 -11.24 -7.82
CA GLN A 179 -10.25 -11.84 -9.18
C GLN A 179 -11.32 -11.23 -10.12
N LEU A 180 -12.36 -10.60 -9.57
CA LEU A 180 -13.48 -10.08 -10.37
C LEU A 180 -13.28 -8.66 -10.89
N GLY A 181 -12.28 -7.91 -10.40
CA GLY A 181 -12.00 -6.57 -10.90
C GLY A 181 -11.53 -6.58 -12.35
N ARG A 182 -11.96 -5.57 -13.11
CA ARG A 182 -11.64 -5.42 -14.55
C ARG A 182 -10.87 -4.15 -14.86
N VAL A 183 -11.26 -3.04 -14.23
CA VAL A 183 -10.61 -1.75 -14.38
C VAL A 183 -10.75 -0.98 -13.07
N VAL A 184 -9.71 -0.25 -12.72
CA VAL A 184 -9.75 0.74 -11.65
C VAL A 184 -9.16 2.02 -12.22
N SER A 185 -9.88 3.13 -12.08
CA SER A 185 -9.39 4.45 -12.43
C SER A 185 -9.54 5.42 -11.28
N GLY A 186 -8.55 6.29 -11.12
CA GLY A 186 -8.53 7.36 -10.12
C GLY A 186 -8.43 8.72 -10.80
N TYR A 187 -9.16 9.69 -10.26
CA TYR A 187 -9.29 11.03 -10.80
C TYR A 187 -9.14 12.07 -9.70
N LYS A 188 -8.50 13.19 -10.06
CA LYS A 188 -8.69 14.47 -9.39
C LYS A 188 -9.90 15.14 -10.05
N VAL A 189 -10.80 15.69 -9.25
CA VAL A 189 -12.01 16.36 -9.71
C VAL A 189 -12.08 17.74 -9.08
N GLN A 190 -12.30 18.75 -9.91
CA GLN A 190 -12.42 20.15 -9.49
C GLN A 190 -13.74 20.72 -9.97
N ASN A 191 -14.38 21.57 -9.17
CA ASN A 191 -15.57 22.29 -9.57
C ASN A 191 -15.17 23.68 -10.07
N ASN A 192 -15.25 23.88 -11.38
CA ASN A 192 -14.95 25.14 -12.03
C ASN A 192 -16.26 25.78 -12.51
N SER A 193 -16.78 26.70 -11.70
CA SER A 193 -17.99 27.48 -12.04
C SER A 193 -19.23 26.64 -12.36
N GLY A 194 -19.39 25.49 -11.71
CA GLY A 194 -20.50 24.57 -11.91
C GLY A 194 -20.21 23.40 -12.86
N GLU A 195 -19.07 23.42 -13.56
CA GLU A 195 -18.60 22.29 -14.36
C GLU A 195 -17.56 21.49 -13.60
N MET A 196 -17.73 20.16 -13.60
CA MET A 196 -16.78 19.24 -12.98
C MET A 196 -15.66 18.93 -13.97
N GLU A 197 -14.46 19.42 -13.70
CA GLU A 197 -13.26 19.08 -14.45
C GLU A 197 -12.63 17.81 -13.87
N TRP A 198 -12.34 16.83 -14.74
CA TRP A 198 -11.80 15.52 -14.35
C TRP A 198 -10.39 15.34 -14.92
N THR A 199 -9.41 15.23 -14.04
CA THR A 199 -8.03 14.95 -14.41
C THR A 199 -7.66 13.52 -14.01
N LEU A 200 -7.26 12.70 -14.98
CA LEU A 200 -6.89 11.30 -14.75
C LEU A 200 -5.58 11.22 -13.95
N LEU A 201 -5.62 10.58 -12.79
CA LEU A 201 -4.42 10.25 -12.01
C LEU A 201 -3.82 8.93 -12.51
N GLY A 202 -4.67 7.93 -12.75
CA GLY A 202 -4.24 6.61 -13.21
C GLY A 202 -5.42 5.73 -13.60
N LYS A 203 -5.21 4.82 -14.56
CA LYS A 203 -6.20 3.82 -15.00
C LYS A 203 -5.47 2.53 -15.37
N ARG A 204 -5.83 1.41 -14.73
CA ARG A 204 -5.20 0.11 -14.96
C ARG A 204 -6.18 -1.05 -14.82
N ASN A 205 -5.84 -2.16 -15.47
CA ASN A 205 -6.42 -3.46 -15.15
C ASN A 205 -5.80 -3.93 -13.82
N PRO A 206 -6.58 -4.13 -12.74
CA PRO A 206 -6.04 -4.57 -11.44
C PRO A 206 -5.50 -6.02 -11.47
N GLN A 207 -5.75 -6.75 -12.56
CA GLN A 207 -5.15 -8.07 -12.80
C GLN A 207 -3.77 -7.99 -13.47
N ASP A 208 -3.26 -6.81 -13.83
CA ASP A 208 -1.87 -6.58 -14.23
C ASP A 208 -0.94 -6.65 -12.99
N PRO A 209 0.41 -6.66 -13.13
CA PRO A 209 1.31 -6.53 -11.98
C PRO A 209 0.93 -5.37 -11.04
N GLN A 210 0.60 -5.69 -9.79
CA GLN A 210 0.07 -4.73 -8.82
C GLN A 210 1.18 -3.93 -8.14
N MET A 211 1.94 -3.18 -8.93
CA MET A 211 3.00 -2.29 -8.49
C MET A 211 2.56 -0.82 -8.53
N PHE A 212 3.41 0.06 -8.00
CA PHE A 212 3.25 1.49 -8.16
C PHE A 212 3.71 1.93 -9.56
N TYR A 213 2.76 2.41 -10.36
CA TYR A 213 2.99 2.97 -11.68
C TYR A 213 3.17 4.48 -11.59
N PRO A 214 4.05 5.09 -12.38
CA PRO A 214 4.24 6.53 -12.38
C PRO A 214 2.97 7.24 -12.89
N ILE A 215 2.68 8.40 -12.32
CA ILE A 215 1.66 9.32 -12.82
C ILE A 215 2.22 10.04 -14.04
N LYS A 216 1.39 10.19 -15.08
CA LYS A 216 1.82 10.72 -16.39
C LYS A 216 2.22 12.18 -16.34
N ASP A 217 1.48 12.98 -15.59
CA ASP A 217 1.74 14.41 -15.43
C ASP A 217 2.42 14.68 -14.08
N PRO A 218 3.73 14.93 -14.06
CA PRO A 218 4.47 15.22 -12.83
C PRO A 218 4.18 16.62 -12.26
N SER A 219 3.53 17.50 -13.03
CA SER A 219 3.15 18.85 -12.59
C SER A 219 1.81 18.88 -11.86
N LEU A 220 1.05 17.78 -11.93
CA LEU A 220 -0.24 17.66 -11.27
C LEU A 220 -0.11 17.85 -9.76
N THR A 221 -1.01 18.65 -9.21
CA THR A 221 -1.14 18.86 -7.76
C THR A 221 -2.55 18.51 -7.32
N ILE A 222 -2.69 18.06 -6.08
CA ILE A 222 -3.97 17.91 -5.40
C ILE A 222 -3.89 18.78 -4.14
N GLN A 223 -4.87 19.64 -3.92
CA GLN A 223 -4.89 20.58 -2.81
C GLN A 223 -6.25 20.63 -2.12
N LYS A 224 -6.33 21.37 -1.01
CA LYS A 224 -7.56 21.56 -0.26
C LYS A 224 -8.73 21.99 -1.16
N GLY A 225 -9.86 21.31 -1.01
CA GLY A 225 -11.07 21.54 -1.79
C GLY A 225 -11.15 20.73 -3.09
N ASP A 226 -10.03 20.17 -3.57
CA ASP A 226 -10.08 19.18 -4.65
C ASP A 226 -10.76 17.90 -4.17
N ILE A 227 -11.42 17.19 -5.07
CA ILE A 227 -12.00 15.88 -4.80
C ILE A 227 -11.12 14.81 -5.45
N VAL A 228 -10.79 13.75 -4.73
CA VAL A 228 -10.17 12.56 -5.29
C VAL A 228 -11.20 11.44 -5.32
N ARG A 229 -11.40 10.86 -6.50
CA ARG A 229 -12.46 9.88 -6.75
C ARG A 229 -11.95 8.70 -7.56
N ASP A 230 -12.41 7.50 -7.24
CA ASP A 230 -12.25 6.33 -8.10
C ASP A 230 -13.52 6.06 -8.94
N LYS A 231 -13.31 5.36 -10.06
CA LYS A 231 -14.33 4.97 -11.03
C LYS A 231 -13.92 3.70 -11.78
#